data_AF-A0A7K9AKP3-F1
#
_entry.id   AF-A0A7K9AKP3-F1
#
_cell.length_a   1.000
_cell.length_b   1.000
_cell.length_c   1.000
_cell.angle_alpha   90.00
_cell.angle_beta   90.00
_cell.angle_gamma   90.00
#
_symmetry.space_group_name_H-M   'P 1'
#
loop_
_entity.id
_entity.type
_entity.pdbx_description
1 polymer ?
#
loop_
_entity_poly.entity_id
_entity_poly.type
_entity_poly.pdbx_seq_one_letter_code
_entity_poly.pdbx_strand_id
1 'polypeptide(L)'
;MPFSDFVLALKDNPYFGAGFGLVGVGTALALARKGAQFGLVAFRRHYMITLEVPSKDKSYHWLLSWISHHAKHTQHLSVETSYLQHESGRVSTKFDFVPSPGNHFIWYRRKCIRIERNREKQMIDLHTGTPWESVTFTALGTNREIFFNILQEARELALQQQEGRTIMYTAMGAEWRQFGFPRRRRPLSSVVLEKGVAERLVQDVKEFIENPKWYSERGKALAQRIPYRRGYLLYGPPGCGKSSFITALAGELQYSICLLSLSDRSLSDDRLNHLLSVAPQQSIILLEDVDAAFVSRDLAAENSAVYQGMGRLTFSGLLNALDGVASTEARIVFMTTNYMDRLDPALVRPGRVDLKQYVGHCSRWQLACMFQRFYPEQPLASADRFAEQALAVSNQISAAQVQGHFMLYKTDPRGATENIRSILL
;
A
#
# COMPACT_ATOMS: atom_id res chain seq x y z
N MET A 1 -79.94 -14.12 23.14
CA MET A 1 -79.45 -15.50 23.22
C MET A 1 -77.93 -15.46 23.40
N PRO A 2 -77.38 -16.16 24.41
CA PRO A 2 -75.93 -16.22 24.59
C PRO A 2 -75.29 -16.96 23.41
N PHE A 3 -74.07 -16.58 23.03
CA PHE A 3 -73.32 -17.16 21.91
C PHE A 3 -73.16 -18.69 22.03
N SER A 4 -73.21 -19.22 23.26
CA SER A 4 -73.24 -20.65 23.57
C SER A 4 -74.42 -21.39 22.96
N ASP A 5 -75.61 -20.79 22.97
CA ASP A 5 -76.86 -21.45 22.52
C ASP A 5 -76.95 -21.47 21.00
N PHE A 6 -76.37 -20.45 20.34
CA PHE A 6 -76.26 -20.40 18.88
C PHE A 6 -75.28 -21.46 18.35
N VAL A 7 -74.16 -21.67 19.06
CA VAL A 7 -73.17 -22.71 18.74
C VAL A 7 -73.73 -24.12 18.99
N LEU A 8 -74.56 -24.32 20.01
CA LEU A 8 -75.24 -25.59 20.28
C LEU A 8 -76.28 -25.92 19.21
N ALA A 9 -77.12 -24.95 18.79
CA ALA A 9 -78.12 -25.15 17.74
C ALA A 9 -77.51 -25.45 16.35
N LEU A 10 -76.31 -24.91 16.07
CA LEU A 10 -75.56 -25.17 14.84
C LEU A 10 -74.82 -26.52 14.85
N LYS A 11 -74.52 -27.07 16.04
CA LYS A 11 -73.82 -28.35 16.21
C LYS A 11 -74.74 -29.55 15.93
N ASP A 12 -76.03 -29.42 16.18
CA ASP A 12 -77.04 -30.47 15.94
C ASP A 12 -77.50 -30.57 14.48
N ASN A 13 -77.01 -29.69 13.58
CA ASN A 13 -77.33 -29.75 12.16
C ASN A 13 -76.23 -30.50 11.36
N PRO A 14 -76.55 -31.68 10.78
CA PRO A 14 -75.56 -32.51 10.08
C PRO A 14 -74.93 -31.83 8.86
N TYR A 15 -75.59 -30.83 8.26
CA TYR A 15 -75.04 -30.04 7.15
C TYR A 15 -74.03 -28.98 7.61
N PHE A 16 -74.13 -28.46 8.84
CA PHE A 16 -73.20 -27.46 9.39
C PHE A 16 -72.00 -28.08 10.12
N GLY A 17 -72.11 -29.32 10.61
CA GLY A 17 -70.99 -30.05 11.22
C GLY A 17 -69.77 -30.21 10.30
N ALA A 18 -69.99 -30.39 9.00
CA ALA A 18 -68.91 -30.43 8.00
C ALA A 18 -68.18 -29.09 7.84
N GLY A 19 -68.91 -27.97 7.96
CA GLY A 19 -68.34 -26.61 7.92
C GLY A 19 -67.46 -26.30 9.13
N PHE A 20 -67.89 -26.67 10.33
CA PHE A 20 -67.06 -26.55 11.55
C PHE A 20 -65.84 -27.48 11.51
N GLY A 21 -65.97 -28.68 10.94
CA GLY A 21 -64.84 -29.59 10.70
C GLY A 21 -63.78 -28.97 9.79
N LEU A 22 -64.19 -28.34 8.68
CA LEU A 22 -63.29 -27.64 7.76
C LEU A 22 -62.59 -26.43 8.42
N VAL A 23 -63.32 -25.66 9.22
CA VAL A 23 -62.73 -24.54 10.00
C VAL A 23 -61.73 -25.06 11.03
N GLY A 24 -62.03 -26.15 11.73
CA GLY A 24 -61.12 -26.79 12.69
C GLY A 24 -59.83 -27.28 12.02
N VAL A 25 -59.95 -28.00 10.90
CA VAL A 25 -58.80 -28.49 10.11
C VAL A 25 -58.00 -27.31 9.54
N GLY A 26 -58.67 -26.28 9.01
CA GLY A 26 -58.01 -25.08 8.51
C GLY A 26 -57.23 -24.32 9.59
N THR A 27 -57.79 -24.21 10.79
CA THR A 27 -57.14 -23.59 11.95
C THR A 27 -55.94 -24.40 12.41
N ALA A 28 -56.08 -25.73 12.48
CA ALA A 28 -54.98 -26.64 12.83
C ALA A 28 -53.83 -26.57 11.82
N LEU A 29 -54.13 -26.57 10.51
CA LEU A 29 -53.12 -26.41 9.44
C LEU A 29 -52.43 -25.05 9.50
N ALA A 30 -53.18 -23.97 9.79
CA ALA A 30 -52.62 -22.63 9.93
C ALA A 30 -51.68 -22.54 11.15
N LEU A 31 -52.06 -23.13 12.29
CA LEU A 31 -51.22 -23.21 13.48
C LEU A 31 -49.99 -24.07 13.26
N ALA A 32 -50.12 -25.22 12.60
CA ALA A 32 -49.00 -26.08 12.25
C ALA A 32 -48.01 -25.36 11.32
N ARG A 33 -48.51 -24.62 10.33
CA ARG A 33 -47.67 -23.79 9.43
C ARG A 33 -46.93 -22.69 10.20
N LYS A 34 -47.61 -21.98 11.09
CA LYS A 34 -46.97 -20.95 11.94
C LYS A 34 -45.95 -21.57 12.91
N GLY A 35 -46.26 -22.71 13.51
CA GLY A 35 -45.37 -23.46 14.39
C GLY A 35 -44.10 -23.93 13.66
N ALA A 36 -44.24 -24.46 12.45
CA ALA A 36 -43.10 -24.86 11.60
C ALA A 36 -42.23 -23.65 11.22
N GLN A 37 -42.84 -22.51 10.85
CA GLN A 37 -42.10 -21.28 10.58
C GLN A 37 -41.33 -20.78 11.80
N PHE A 38 -41.95 -20.78 12.98
CA PHE A 38 -41.29 -20.39 14.23
C PHE A 38 -40.15 -21.34 14.58
N GLY A 39 -40.37 -22.65 14.44
CA GLY A 39 -39.35 -23.68 14.66
C GLY A 39 -38.13 -23.51 13.74
N LEU A 40 -38.35 -23.23 12.45
CA LEU A 40 -37.27 -22.95 11.50
C LEU A 40 -36.49 -21.67 11.86
N VAL A 41 -37.18 -20.62 12.28
CA VAL A 41 -36.53 -19.37 12.72
C VAL A 41 -35.73 -19.60 14.01
N ALA A 42 -36.28 -20.34 14.98
CA ALA A 42 -35.60 -20.69 16.21
C ALA A 42 -34.35 -21.54 15.91
N PHE A 43 -34.44 -22.51 15.00
CA PHE A 43 -33.32 -23.31 14.55
C PHE A 43 -32.23 -22.45 13.90
N ARG A 44 -32.59 -21.56 12.97
CA ARG A 44 -31.65 -20.63 12.34
C ARG A 44 -30.97 -19.71 13.36
N ARG A 45 -31.67 -19.29 14.42
CA ARG A 45 -31.11 -18.41 15.46
C ARG A 45 -30.21 -19.12 16.46
N HIS A 46 -30.47 -20.39 16.78
CA HIS A 46 -29.73 -21.10 17.84
C HIS A 46 -28.64 -22.04 17.31
N TYR A 47 -28.76 -22.53 16.07
CA TYR A 47 -27.85 -23.55 15.52
C TYR A 47 -27.08 -23.10 14.29
N MET A 48 -27.26 -21.86 13.84
CA MET A 48 -26.51 -21.27 12.73
C MET A 48 -25.88 -19.95 13.16
N ILE A 49 -24.73 -19.64 12.58
CA ILE A 49 -24.13 -18.31 12.67
C ILE A 49 -24.18 -17.67 11.29
N THR A 50 -24.51 -16.39 11.29
CA THR A 50 -24.53 -15.54 10.11
C THR A 50 -23.50 -14.41 10.26
N LEU A 51 -22.68 -14.19 9.24
CA LEU A 51 -21.83 -13.01 9.08
C LEU A 51 -22.36 -12.21 7.88
N GLU A 52 -22.73 -10.96 8.08
CA GLU A 52 -23.11 -10.04 7.00
C GLU A 52 -22.02 -9.01 6.78
N VAL A 53 -21.60 -8.84 5.53
CA VAL A 53 -20.61 -7.84 5.10
C VAL A 53 -21.25 -6.92 4.06
N PRO A 54 -21.45 -5.63 4.36
CA PRO A 54 -22.02 -4.67 3.42
C PRO A 54 -20.98 -4.22 2.38
N SER A 55 -21.43 -3.76 1.22
CA SER A 55 -20.58 -3.27 0.13
C SER A 55 -19.74 -2.04 0.49
N LYS A 56 -20.14 -1.28 1.51
CA LYS A 56 -19.39 -0.15 2.06
C LYS A 56 -18.08 -0.58 2.74
N ASP A 57 -17.99 -1.81 3.22
CA ASP A 57 -16.80 -2.33 3.87
C ASP A 57 -15.76 -2.76 2.82
N LYS A 58 -14.48 -2.42 3.04
CA LYS A 58 -13.37 -2.82 2.14
C LYS A 58 -13.26 -4.34 2.01
N SER A 59 -13.63 -5.09 3.05
CA SER A 59 -13.60 -6.54 3.07
C SER A 59 -14.58 -7.20 2.08
N TYR A 60 -15.58 -6.47 1.57
CA TYR A 60 -16.53 -6.96 0.56
C TYR A 60 -15.80 -7.46 -0.70
N HIS A 61 -14.94 -6.62 -1.27
CA HIS A 61 -14.18 -6.97 -2.48
C HIS A 61 -13.18 -8.12 -2.23
N TRP A 62 -12.57 -8.16 -1.05
CA TRP A 62 -11.65 -9.24 -0.67
C TRP A 62 -12.39 -10.58 -0.60
N LEU A 63 -13.58 -10.59 0.00
CA LEU A 63 -14.42 -11.77 0.10
C LEU A 63 -14.92 -12.23 -1.27
N LEU A 64 -15.33 -11.33 -2.17
CA LEU A 64 -15.72 -11.72 -3.53
C LEU A 64 -14.58 -12.40 -4.28
N SER A 65 -13.37 -11.83 -4.23
CA SER A 65 -12.17 -12.42 -4.82
C SER A 65 -11.85 -13.80 -4.21
N TRP A 66 -11.97 -13.93 -2.89
CA TRP A 66 -11.79 -15.20 -2.19
C TRP A 66 -12.85 -16.24 -2.60
N ILE A 67 -14.12 -15.86 -2.70
CA ILE A 67 -15.20 -16.76 -3.15
C ILE A 67 -14.93 -17.21 -4.59
N SER A 68 -14.54 -16.31 -5.49
CA SER A 68 -14.19 -16.69 -6.88
C SER A 68 -13.04 -17.68 -6.93
N HIS A 69 -12.05 -17.56 -6.03
CA HIS A 69 -10.92 -18.48 -5.96
C HIS A 69 -11.29 -19.85 -5.38
N HIS A 70 -12.11 -19.89 -4.32
CA HIS A 70 -12.50 -21.12 -3.61
C HIS A 70 -13.70 -21.85 -4.21
N ALA A 71 -14.65 -21.11 -4.77
CA ALA A 71 -15.89 -21.64 -5.32
C ALA A 71 -15.70 -21.99 -6.80
N LYS A 72 -14.85 -22.99 -7.07
CA LYS A 72 -14.53 -23.49 -8.42
C LYS A 72 -15.73 -24.08 -9.18
N HIS A 73 -16.84 -24.32 -8.49
CA HIS A 73 -18.08 -24.88 -9.03
C HIS A 73 -19.29 -23.98 -8.74
N THR A 74 -19.20 -22.70 -9.11
CA THR A 74 -20.36 -21.78 -9.07
C THR A 74 -21.09 -21.81 -10.40
N GLN A 75 -22.41 -22.01 -10.35
CA GLN A 75 -23.27 -22.10 -11.53
C GLN A 75 -23.72 -20.71 -12.02
N HIS A 76 -23.85 -19.74 -11.11
CA HIS A 76 -24.30 -18.39 -11.43
C HIS A 76 -23.16 -17.39 -11.25
N LEU A 77 -22.71 -16.83 -12.36
CA LEU A 77 -21.58 -15.92 -12.44
C LEU A 77 -22.05 -14.55 -12.95
N SER A 78 -21.42 -13.51 -12.44
CA SER A 78 -21.44 -12.16 -12.96
C SER A 78 -20.03 -11.78 -13.40
N VAL A 79 -19.94 -10.94 -14.43
CA VAL A 79 -18.66 -10.49 -14.97
C VAL A 79 -18.34 -9.12 -14.41
N GLU A 80 -17.15 -8.98 -13.85
CA GLU A 80 -16.55 -7.70 -13.51
C GLU A 80 -15.51 -7.35 -14.59
N THR A 81 -15.79 -6.32 -15.37
CA THR A 81 -14.90 -5.89 -16.46
C THR A 81 -14.05 -4.72 -16.00
N SER A 82 -12.76 -4.96 -15.84
CA SER A 82 -11.77 -3.89 -15.70
C SER A 82 -11.40 -3.39 -17.10
N TYR A 83 -11.97 -2.25 -17.49
CA TYR A 83 -11.65 -1.58 -18.75
C TYR A 83 -10.65 -0.47 -18.50
N LEU A 84 -9.40 -0.67 -18.93
CA LEU A 84 -8.34 0.33 -18.85
C LEU A 84 -8.01 0.79 -20.28
N GLN A 85 -8.55 1.93 -20.68
CA GLN A 85 -8.15 2.60 -21.90
C GLN A 85 -6.98 3.53 -21.60
N HIS A 86 -5.83 3.22 -22.20
CA HIS A 86 -4.67 4.09 -22.16
C HIS A 86 -4.90 5.31 -23.06
N GLU A 87 -4.30 6.45 -22.71
CA GLU A 87 -4.34 7.68 -23.51
C GLU A 87 -3.81 7.48 -24.94
N SER A 88 -2.99 6.45 -25.17
CA SER A 88 -2.53 6.04 -26.49
C SER A 88 -3.60 5.36 -27.37
N GLY A 89 -4.85 5.25 -26.89
CA GLY A 89 -5.93 4.51 -27.53
C GLY A 89 -5.87 2.99 -27.34
N ARG A 90 -4.85 2.46 -26.65
CA ARG A 90 -4.74 1.02 -26.35
C ARG A 90 -5.73 0.66 -25.25
N VAL A 91 -6.57 -0.34 -25.51
CA VAL A 91 -7.49 -0.88 -24.52
C VAL A 91 -6.90 -2.14 -23.90
N SER A 92 -6.78 -2.16 -22.58
CA SER A 92 -6.50 -3.36 -21.79
C SER A 92 -7.76 -3.73 -21.03
N THR A 93 -8.42 -4.81 -21.44
CA THR A 93 -9.57 -5.38 -20.73
C THR A 93 -9.14 -6.58 -19.92
N LYS A 94 -9.61 -6.65 -18.67
CA LYS A 94 -9.54 -7.86 -17.85
C LYS A 94 -10.96 -8.21 -17.40
N PHE A 95 -11.32 -9.48 -17.55
CA PHE A 95 -12.60 -10.01 -17.10
C PHE A 95 -12.34 -10.89 -15.89
N ASP A 96 -12.93 -10.52 -14.77
CA ASP A 96 -12.92 -11.33 -13.55
C ASP A 96 -14.34 -11.87 -13.33
N PHE A 97 -14.46 -13.18 -13.08
CA PHE A 97 -15.74 -13.82 -12.80
C PHE A 97 -16.00 -13.78 -11.28
N VAL A 98 -17.14 -13.24 -10.89
CA VAL A 98 -17.59 -13.18 -9.49
C VAL A 98 -18.98 -13.79 -9.34
N PRO A 99 -19.33 -14.40 -8.20
CA PRO A 99 -20.66 -14.99 -8.00
C PRO A 99 -21.77 -13.97 -8.21
N SER A 100 -22.80 -14.33 -8.99
CA SER A 100 -23.94 -13.43 -9.22
C SER A 100 -24.74 -13.18 -7.93
N PRO A 101 -25.58 -12.14 -7.86
CA PRO A 101 -26.56 -12.00 -6.78
C PRO A 101 -27.42 -13.27 -6.67
N GLY A 102 -27.67 -13.74 -5.44
CA GLY A 102 -28.37 -14.99 -5.15
C GLY A 102 -27.70 -15.84 -4.09
N ASN A 103 -28.13 -17.11 -4.00
CA ASN A 103 -27.65 -18.08 -3.02
C ASN A 103 -26.63 -19.04 -3.66
N HIS A 104 -25.50 -19.23 -2.97
CA HIS A 104 -24.41 -20.11 -3.34
C HIS A 104 -24.03 -21.00 -2.16
N PHE A 105 -23.50 -22.18 -2.42
CA PHE A 105 -23.03 -23.09 -1.38
C PHE A 105 -21.59 -23.46 -1.65
N ILE A 106 -20.75 -23.36 -0.63
CA ILE A 106 -19.35 -23.74 -0.70
C ILE A 106 -19.00 -24.71 0.43
N TRP A 107 -18.01 -25.56 0.19
CA TRP A 107 -17.41 -26.40 1.21
C TRP A 107 -16.10 -25.79 1.68
N TYR A 108 -16.01 -25.47 2.97
CA TYR A 108 -14.82 -24.92 3.59
C TYR A 108 -14.49 -25.69 4.87
N ARG A 109 -13.27 -26.27 4.94
CA ARG A 109 -12.79 -27.10 6.06
C ARG A 109 -13.82 -28.13 6.56
N ARG A 110 -14.45 -28.86 5.62
CA ARG A 110 -15.50 -29.88 5.85
C ARG A 110 -16.84 -29.34 6.41
N LYS A 111 -17.08 -28.04 6.33
CA LYS A 111 -18.39 -27.44 6.62
C LYS A 111 -19.00 -26.84 5.36
N CYS A 112 -20.30 -27.05 5.17
CA CYS A 112 -21.05 -26.36 4.14
C CYS A 112 -21.40 -24.94 4.63
N ILE A 113 -21.03 -23.94 3.85
CA ILE A 113 -21.34 -22.53 4.11
C ILE A 113 -22.25 -22.06 2.98
N ARG A 114 -23.41 -21.52 3.35
CA ARG A 114 -24.31 -20.83 2.43
C ARG A 114 -23.87 -19.38 2.33
N ILE A 115 -23.69 -18.90 1.11
CA ILE A 115 -23.34 -17.52 0.79
C ILE A 115 -24.53 -16.90 0.07
N GLU A 116 -25.06 -15.81 0.58
CA GLU A 116 -26.18 -15.08 -0.01
C GLU A 116 -25.71 -13.68 -0.37
N ARG A 117 -25.66 -13.36 -1.66
CA ARG A 117 -25.39 -12.01 -2.15
C ARG A 117 -26.72 -11.32 -2.46
N ASN A 118 -27.07 -10.33 -1.65
CA ASN A 118 -28.28 -9.54 -1.82
C ASN A 118 -27.95 -8.18 -2.43
N ARG A 119 -28.84 -7.69 -3.30
CA ARG A 119 -28.75 -6.37 -3.92
C ARG A 119 -30.05 -5.63 -3.68
N GLU A 120 -30.00 -4.57 -2.89
CA GLU A 120 -31.16 -3.74 -2.61
C GLU A 120 -31.43 -2.80 -3.78
N LYS A 121 -32.67 -2.82 -4.28
CA LYS A 121 -33.05 -2.04 -5.47
C LYS A 121 -33.38 -0.57 -5.18
N GLN A 122 -33.58 -0.21 -3.92
CA GLN A 122 -34.10 1.10 -3.52
C GLN A 122 -33.03 2.06 -3.00
N MET A 123 -31.92 1.54 -2.47
CA MET A 123 -30.82 2.36 -1.96
C MET A 123 -29.68 2.37 -2.97
N ILE A 124 -29.29 3.56 -3.40
CA ILE A 124 -28.13 3.79 -4.26
C ILE A 124 -27.09 4.52 -3.41
N ASP A 125 -25.86 4.02 -3.41
CA ASP A 125 -24.76 4.71 -2.77
C ASP A 125 -24.42 5.99 -3.56
N LEU A 126 -24.44 7.13 -2.86
CA LEU A 126 -24.30 8.46 -3.45
C LEU A 126 -22.93 8.68 -4.11
N HIS A 127 -21.90 7.97 -3.64
CA HIS A 127 -20.53 8.11 -4.13
C HIS A 127 -20.21 7.22 -5.34
N THR A 128 -20.77 6.02 -5.40
CA THR A 128 -20.45 5.03 -6.44
C THR A 128 -21.54 4.93 -7.51
N GLY A 129 -22.75 5.44 -7.24
CA GLY A 129 -23.91 5.25 -8.11
C GLY A 129 -24.34 3.78 -8.21
N THR A 130 -23.78 2.91 -7.37
CA THR A 130 -24.11 1.48 -7.35
C THR A 130 -25.19 1.20 -6.32
N PRO A 131 -26.10 0.24 -6.57
CA PRO A 131 -27.08 -0.17 -5.58
C PRO A 131 -26.37 -0.79 -4.37
N TRP A 132 -26.95 -0.61 -3.20
CA TRP A 132 -26.44 -1.24 -1.98
C TRP A 132 -26.42 -2.76 -2.12
N GLU A 133 -25.27 -3.37 -1.85
CA GLU A 133 -25.08 -4.82 -1.89
C GLU A 133 -24.59 -5.32 -0.53
N SER A 134 -24.97 -6.55 -0.17
CA SER A 134 -24.42 -7.23 1.00
C SER A 134 -24.18 -8.70 0.69
N VAL A 135 -23.13 -9.27 1.29
CA VAL A 135 -22.85 -10.70 1.25
C VAL A 135 -23.01 -11.27 2.66
N THR A 136 -23.88 -12.27 2.78
CA THR A 136 -24.16 -12.98 4.02
C THR A 136 -23.64 -14.40 3.97
N PHE A 137 -22.74 -14.76 4.88
CA PHE A 137 -22.27 -16.12 5.07
C PHE A 137 -23.06 -16.76 6.22
N THR A 138 -23.67 -17.92 5.97
CA THR A 138 -24.40 -18.72 6.96
C THR A 138 -23.76 -20.10 7.07
N ALA A 139 -23.32 -20.47 8.27
CA ALA A 139 -22.73 -21.78 8.55
C ALA A 139 -23.46 -22.49 9.68
N LEU A 140 -23.46 -23.83 9.64
CA LEU A 140 -23.97 -24.67 10.73
C LEU A 140 -22.98 -24.71 11.90
N GLY A 141 -23.50 -24.60 13.12
CA GLY A 141 -22.76 -24.64 14.38
C GLY A 141 -22.55 -23.27 15.02
N THR A 142 -21.82 -23.25 16.14
CA THR A 142 -21.61 -22.07 17.00
C THR A 142 -20.17 -21.54 17.02
N ASN A 143 -19.26 -22.13 16.23
CA ASN A 143 -17.88 -21.66 16.15
C ASN A 143 -17.76 -20.47 15.17
N ARG A 144 -17.48 -19.28 15.72
CA ARG A 144 -17.25 -18.02 14.98
C ARG A 144 -15.87 -17.93 14.33
N GLU A 145 -14.88 -18.71 14.79
CA GLU A 145 -13.50 -18.70 14.26
C GLU A 145 -13.44 -19.05 12.78
N ILE A 146 -14.43 -19.80 12.26
CA ILE A 146 -14.47 -20.13 10.84
C ILE A 146 -14.57 -18.88 9.96
N PHE A 147 -15.34 -17.88 10.38
CA PHE A 147 -15.49 -16.63 9.64
C PHE A 147 -14.26 -15.74 9.80
N PHE A 148 -13.63 -15.77 10.97
CA PHE A 148 -12.35 -15.07 11.17
C PHE A 148 -11.27 -15.61 10.24
N ASN A 149 -11.16 -16.95 10.11
CA ASN A 149 -10.23 -17.59 9.19
C ASN A 149 -10.53 -17.23 7.72
N ILE A 150 -11.80 -17.23 7.30
CA ILE A 150 -12.19 -16.83 5.93
C ILE A 150 -11.82 -15.36 5.66
N LEU A 151 -12.14 -14.46 6.59
CA LEU A 151 -11.77 -13.05 6.45
C LEU A 151 -10.25 -12.86 6.38
N GLN A 152 -9.50 -13.62 7.18
CA GLN A 152 -8.05 -13.57 7.18
C GLN A 152 -7.46 -14.10 5.86
N GLU A 153 -7.93 -15.24 5.35
CA GLU A 153 -7.51 -15.80 4.06
C GLU A 153 -7.88 -14.85 2.90
N ALA A 154 -9.08 -14.25 2.93
CA ALA A 154 -9.49 -13.27 1.94
C ALA A 154 -8.61 -12.01 1.96
N ARG A 155 -8.26 -11.53 3.16
CA ARG A 155 -7.30 -10.43 3.34
C ARG A 155 -5.93 -10.80 2.79
N GLU A 156 -5.42 -11.98 3.11
CA GLU A 156 -4.11 -12.45 2.63
C GLU A 156 -4.08 -12.57 1.10
N LEU A 157 -5.14 -13.10 0.47
CA LEU A 157 -5.26 -13.17 -0.98
C LEU A 157 -5.32 -11.77 -1.64
N ALA A 158 -6.03 -10.83 -1.03
CA ALA A 158 -6.07 -9.45 -1.49
C ALA A 158 -4.72 -8.74 -1.31
N LEU A 159 -4.06 -8.97 -0.17
CA LEU A 159 -2.72 -8.45 0.10
C LEU A 159 -1.72 -9.02 -0.90
N GLN A 160 -1.72 -10.31 -1.21
CA GLN A 160 -0.82 -10.90 -2.22
C GLN A 160 -0.95 -10.26 -3.61
N GLN A 161 -2.17 -9.84 -4.01
CA GLN A 161 -2.36 -9.14 -5.29
C GLN A 161 -1.83 -7.70 -5.28
N GLN A 162 -1.81 -7.05 -4.10
CA GLN A 162 -1.30 -5.69 -3.92
C GLN A 162 0.17 -5.66 -3.43
N GLU A 163 0.66 -6.77 -2.87
CA GLU A 163 2.02 -7.00 -2.45
C GLU A 163 2.94 -6.86 -3.66
N GLY A 164 4.13 -6.34 -3.42
CA GLY A 164 5.08 -6.11 -4.49
C GLY A 164 4.96 -4.75 -5.18
N ARG A 165 4.10 -3.82 -4.73
CA ARG A 165 4.04 -2.45 -5.28
C ARG A 165 4.45 -1.38 -4.27
N THR A 166 5.03 -0.30 -4.78
CA THR A 166 5.40 0.92 -4.06
C THR A 166 4.57 2.07 -4.61
N ILE A 167 3.80 2.73 -3.74
CA ILE A 167 2.97 3.88 -4.10
C ILE A 167 3.82 5.14 -3.99
N MET A 168 3.79 5.97 -5.03
CA MET A 168 4.45 7.27 -5.04
C MET A 168 3.41 8.35 -4.79
N TYR A 169 3.71 9.30 -3.90
CA TYR A 169 2.95 10.51 -3.66
C TYR A 169 3.77 11.72 -4.07
N THR A 170 3.11 12.73 -4.63
CA THR A 170 3.68 14.05 -4.89
C THR A 170 2.82 15.11 -4.21
N ALA A 171 3.44 16.22 -3.83
CA ALA A 171 2.72 17.38 -3.32
C ALA A 171 1.98 18.08 -4.48
N MET A 172 0.67 18.25 -4.36
CA MET A 172 -0.14 19.08 -5.28
C MET A 172 -0.94 20.08 -4.45
N GLY A 173 -0.55 21.35 -4.49
CA GLY A 173 -1.01 22.32 -3.50
C GLY A 173 -0.64 21.84 -2.08
N ALA A 174 -1.55 21.99 -1.13
CA ALA A 174 -1.33 21.62 0.27
C ALA A 174 -1.55 20.12 0.58
N GLU A 175 -1.85 19.28 -0.41
CA GLU A 175 -2.22 17.87 -0.22
C GLU A 175 -1.25 16.89 -0.92
N TRP A 176 -1.16 15.68 -0.38
CA TRP A 176 -0.49 14.56 -1.03
C TRP A 176 -1.44 13.88 -2.00
N ARG A 177 -1.03 13.77 -3.27
CA ARG A 177 -1.76 13.01 -4.28
C ARG A 177 -0.88 11.89 -4.82
N GLN A 178 -1.51 10.75 -5.08
CA GLN A 178 -0.82 9.64 -5.70
C GLN A 178 -0.34 10.06 -7.09
N PHE A 179 0.95 9.87 -7.35
CA PHE A 179 1.58 10.19 -8.62
C PHE A 179 1.78 8.93 -9.45
N GLY A 180 0.97 8.80 -10.51
CA GLY A 180 1.01 7.69 -11.43
C GLY A 180 0.56 6.35 -10.82
N PHE A 181 0.84 5.28 -11.54
CA PHE A 181 0.48 3.92 -11.11
C PHE A 181 1.45 3.39 -10.03
N PRO A 182 0.98 2.55 -9.09
CA PRO A 182 1.85 1.89 -8.14
C PRO A 182 2.97 1.11 -8.87
N ARG A 183 4.22 1.44 -8.56
CA ARG A 183 5.39 0.89 -9.25
C ARG A 183 5.71 -0.49 -8.70
N ARG A 184 6.23 -1.39 -9.53
CA ARG A 184 6.77 -2.67 -9.04
C ARG A 184 7.92 -2.39 -8.07
N ARG A 185 7.96 -3.12 -6.96
CA ARG A 185 9.04 -3.02 -5.98
C ARG A 185 10.37 -3.33 -6.67
N ARG A 186 11.33 -2.45 -6.46
CA ARG A 186 12.70 -2.66 -6.89
C ARG A 186 13.40 -3.50 -5.82
N PRO A 187 13.88 -4.72 -6.10
CA PRO A 187 14.60 -5.52 -5.12
C PRO A 187 15.82 -4.74 -4.59
N LEU A 188 16.08 -4.81 -3.28
CA LEU A 188 17.26 -4.18 -2.68
C LEU A 188 18.56 -4.67 -3.35
N SER A 189 18.59 -5.95 -3.70
CA SER A 189 19.64 -6.61 -4.48
C SER A 189 19.76 -6.14 -5.93
N SER A 190 19.01 -5.15 -6.40
CA SER A 190 19.22 -4.53 -7.72
C SER A 190 20.09 -3.28 -7.64
N VAL A 191 20.23 -2.66 -6.47
CA VAL A 191 21.09 -1.50 -6.24
C VAL A 191 22.39 -2.00 -5.62
N VAL A 192 23.54 -1.71 -6.23
CA VAL A 192 24.86 -2.11 -5.72
C VAL A 192 25.51 -0.89 -5.08
N LEU A 193 25.39 -0.74 -3.77
CA LEU A 193 26.18 0.24 -3.00
C LEU A 193 27.51 -0.37 -2.55
N GLU A 194 28.35 0.39 -1.87
CA GLU A 194 29.57 -0.18 -1.28
C GLU A 194 29.25 -1.26 -0.23
N LYS A 195 30.18 -2.21 -0.05
CA LYS A 195 30.01 -3.38 0.83
C LYS A 195 29.67 -2.94 2.26
N GLY A 196 28.54 -3.43 2.79
CA GLY A 196 28.09 -3.15 4.16
C GLY A 196 27.27 -1.87 4.32
N VAL A 197 27.24 -0.98 3.32
CA VAL A 197 26.49 0.29 3.40
C VAL A 197 24.99 0.04 3.36
N ALA A 198 24.53 -0.81 2.44
CA ALA A 198 23.11 -1.15 2.31
C ALA A 198 22.59 -1.83 3.58
N GLU A 199 23.36 -2.80 4.11
CA GLU A 199 23.02 -3.56 5.31
C GLU A 199 22.93 -2.66 6.54
N ARG A 200 23.90 -1.74 6.71
CA ARG A 200 23.89 -0.76 7.80
C ARG A 200 22.67 0.15 7.76
N LEU A 201 22.32 0.68 6.58
CA LEU A 201 21.16 1.55 6.41
C LEU A 201 19.85 0.80 6.69
N VAL A 202 19.71 -0.42 6.17
CA VAL A 202 18.51 -1.24 6.41
C VAL A 202 18.38 -1.57 7.89
N GLN A 203 19.48 -1.92 8.56
CA GLN A 203 19.46 -2.25 9.98
C GLN A 203 19.04 -1.06 10.84
N ASP A 204 19.59 0.14 10.60
CA ASP A 204 19.21 1.37 11.34
C ASP A 204 17.73 1.71 11.16
N VAL A 205 17.21 1.57 9.93
CA VAL A 205 15.80 1.85 9.64
C VAL A 205 14.87 0.82 10.30
N LYS A 206 15.22 -0.47 10.26
CA LYS A 206 14.44 -1.52 10.92
C LYS A 206 14.45 -1.33 12.44
N GLU A 207 15.62 -1.06 13.02
CA GLU A 207 15.75 -0.76 14.45
C GLU A 207 14.88 0.43 14.87
N PHE A 208 14.86 1.50 14.06
CA PHE A 208 13.98 2.65 14.30
C PHE A 208 12.50 2.25 14.30
N ILE A 209 12.05 1.47 13.31
CA ILE A 209 10.65 1.04 13.17
C ILE A 209 10.22 0.11 14.31
N GLU A 210 11.10 -0.78 14.76
CA GLU A 210 10.81 -1.80 15.78
C GLU A 210 10.81 -1.25 17.21
N ASN A 211 11.43 -0.09 17.45
CA ASN A 211 11.61 0.47 18.80
C ASN A 211 10.81 1.77 19.10
N PRO A 212 9.51 1.89 18.79
CA PRO A 212 8.74 3.12 19.08
C PRO A 212 8.59 3.39 20.59
N LYS A 213 8.59 2.32 21.42
CA LYS A 213 8.48 2.43 22.88
C LYS A 213 9.69 3.12 23.48
N TRP A 214 10.89 2.86 22.97
CA TRP A 214 12.12 3.48 23.47
C TRP A 214 12.07 5.00 23.38
N TYR A 215 11.59 5.54 22.24
CA TYR A 215 11.40 6.98 22.04
C TYR A 215 10.31 7.55 22.97
N SER A 216 9.21 6.81 23.15
CA SER A 216 8.07 7.21 23.97
C SER A 216 8.36 7.22 25.48
N GLU A 217 9.09 6.21 25.98
CA GLU A 217 9.36 6.00 27.40
C GLU A 217 10.51 6.87 27.92
N ARG A 218 11.56 7.07 27.11
CA ARG A 218 12.65 7.99 27.50
C ARG A 218 12.21 9.45 27.57
N GLY A 219 11.18 9.82 26.80
CA GLY A 219 10.52 11.12 26.94
C GLY A 219 9.90 11.36 28.32
N LYS A 220 9.55 10.30 29.07
CA LYS A 220 9.02 10.42 30.44
C LYS A 220 10.12 10.56 31.49
N ALA A 221 11.28 9.96 31.27
CA ALA A 221 12.36 9.91 32.26
C ALA A 221 13.30 11.13 32.21
N LEU A 222 13.48 11.76 31.05
CA LEU A 222 14.48 12.83 30.84
C LEU A 222 13.94 14.26 30.89
N ALA A 223 12.65 14.48 31.17
CA ALA A 223 11.95 15.77 31.04
C ALA A 223 12.09 16.44 29.64
N GLN A 224 12.67 15.74 28.67
CA GLN A 224 12.82 16.12 27.27
C GLN A 224 12.24 14.97 26.42
N ARG A 225 11.10 15.23 25.78
CA ARG A 225 10.48 14.28 24.84
C ARG A 225 11.35 14.21 23.58
N ILE A 226 12.04 13.09 23.36
CA ILE A 226 12.73 12.84 22.09
C ILE A 226 11.65 12.54 21.05
N PRO A 227 11.49 13.37 20.00
CA PRO A 227 10.47 13.13 18.99
C PRO A 227 10.74 11.81 18.25
N TYR A 228 9.71 11.00 18.02
CA TYR A 228 9.84 9.74 17.29
C TYR A 228 9.97 9.99 15.78
N ARG A 229 11.17 10.39 15.37
CA ARG A 229 11.53 10.71 13.99
C ARG A 229 12.98 10.35 13.71
N ARG A 230 13.29 10.07 12.46
CA ARG A 230 14.65 9.71 12.03
C ARG A 230 14.98 10.36 10.69
N GLY A 231 16.09 11.08 10.64
CA GLY A 231 16.58 11.75 9.44
C GLY A 231 17.82 11.08 8.85
N TYR A 232 17.80 10.81 7.55
CA TYR A 232 18.90 10.23 6.79
C TYR A 232 19.38 11.20 5.72
N LEU A 233 20.69 11.35 5.58
CA LEU A 233 21.31 12.12 4.49
C LEU A 233 22.21 11.22 3.66
N LEU A 234 21.84 11.00 2.40
CA LEU A 234 22.70 10.35 1.41
C LEU A 234 23.37 11.42 0.55
N TYR A 235 24.69 11.45 0.53
CA TYR A 235 25.45 12.46 -0.21
C TYR A 235 26.56 11.84 -1.07
N GLY A 236 26.87 12.49 -2.18
CA GLY A 236 27.93 12.05 -3.11
C GLY A 236 27.62 12.42 -4.55
N PRO A 237 28.48 12.06 -5.51
CA PRO A 237 28.32 12.45 -6.91
C PRO A 237 26.97 12.03 -7.53
N PRO A 238 26.50 12.73 -8.58
CA PRO A 238 25.30 12.33 -9.31
C PRO A 238 25.49 10.94 -9.94
N GLY A 239 24.38 10.21 -10.14
CA GLY A 239 24.42 8.90 -10.80
C GLY A 239 24.97 7.73 -9.96
N CYS A 240 25.26 7.91 -8.67
CA CYS A 240 25.77 6.84 -7.79
C CYS A 240 24.68 6.00 -7.09
N GLY A 241 23.40 6.23 -7.41
CA GLY A 241 22.30 5.37 -6.96
C GLY A 241 21.59 5.77 -5.65
N LYS A 242 21.78 7.01 -5.15
CA LYS A 242 21.12 7.55 -3.95
C LYS A 242 19.58 7.37 -3.96
N SER A 243 18.88 7.98 -4.91
CA SER A 243 17.41 7.86 -5.05
C SER A 243 16.96 6.44 -5.40
N SER A 244 17.78 5.72 -6.15
CA SER A 244 17.53 4.31 -6.49
C SER A 244 17.51 3.41 -5.26
N PHE A 245 18.45 3.61 -4.33
CA PHE A 245 18.51 2.88 -3.06
C PHE A 245 17.28 3.17 -2.20
N ILE A 246 16.89 4.43 -2.06
CA ILE A 246 15.71 4.82 -1.27
C ILE A 246 14.44 4.18 -1.84
N THR A 247 14.32 4.13 -3.17
CA THR A 247 13.20 3.46 -3.83
C THR A 247 13.16 1.95 -3.53
N ALA A 248 14.32 1.30 -3.53
CA ALA A 248 14.42 -0.12 -3.22
C ALA A 248 14.17 -0.40 -1.72
N LEU A 249 14.69 0.45 -0.83
CA LEU A 249 14.47 0.39 0.61
C LEU A 249 12.98 0.55 0.96
N ALA A 250 12.29 1.50 0.36
CA ALA A 250 10.85 1.67 0.54
C ALA A 250 10.07 0.41 0.13
N GLY A 251 10.49 -0.23 -0.98
CA GLY A 251 9.94 -1.50 -1.42
C GLY A 251 10.14 -2.62 -0.40
N GLU A 252 11.35 -2.76 0.14
CA GLU A 252 11.70 -3.76 1.16
C GLU A 252 10.88 -3.58 2.45
N LEU A 253 10.70 -2.32 2.89
CA LEU A 253 9.94 -1.99 4.09
C LEU A 253 8.42 -1.99 3.87
N GLN A 254 7.96 -2.14 2.63
CA GLN A 254 6.56 -1.98 2.22
C GLN A 254 5.99 -0.57 2.49
N TYR A 255 6.85 0.45 2.46
CA TYR A 255 6.46 1.85 2.65
C TYR A 255 6.14 2.52 1.32
N SER A 256 5.28 3.52 1.37
CA SER A 256 5.08 4.46 0.25
C SER A 256 6.18 5.53 0.24
N ILE A 257 6.36 6.22 -0.89
CA ILE A 257 7.34 7.31 -1.00
C ILE A 257 6.60 8.62 -1.28
N CYS A 258 6.84 9.61 -0.43
CA CYS A 258 6.35 10.97 -0.56
C CYS A 258 7.48 11.83 -1.12
N LEU A 259 7.45 12.06 -2.44
CA LEU A 259 8.46 12.85 -3.13
C LEU A 259 8.12 14.34 -3.01
N LEU A 260 9.08 15.10 -2.50
CA LEU A 260 8.97 16.54 -2.34
C LEU A 260 10.21 17.21 -2.92
N SER A 261 10.00 18.01 -3.97
CA SER A 261 11.05 18.84 -4.55
C SER A 261 11.05 20.21 -3.88
N LEU A 262 12.18 20.59 -3.29
CA LEU A 262 12.35 21.91 -2.65
C LEU A 262 12.58 23.04 -3.68
N SER A 263 12.71 22.69 -4.96
CA SER A 263 12.90 23.65 -6.05
C SER A 263 11.57 24.24 -6.56
N ASP A 264 10.42 23.74 -6.09
CA ASP A 264 9.10 24.25 -6.48
C ASP A 264 8.91 25.69 -5.99
N ARG A 265 8.69 26.61 -6.93
CA ARG A 265 8.48 28.05 -6.65
C ARG A 265 7.21 28.31 -5.85
N SER A 266 6.24 27.41 -5.90
CA SER A 266 4.96 27.52 -5.19
C SER A 266 5.02 26.97 -3.76
N LEU A 267 6.17 26.42 -3.34
CA LEU A 267 6.35 25.88 -2.00
C LEU A 267 6.70 27.01 -1.02
N SER A 268 5.81 27.27 -0.07
CA SER A 268 6.01 28.19 1.05
C SER A 268 6.34 27.43 2.35
N ASP A 269 6.79 28.15 3.38
CA ASP A 269 7.09 27.59 4.71
C ASP A 269 5.86 26.91 5.33
N ASP A 270 4.72 27.59 5.31
CA ASP A 270 3.45 27.07 5.86
C ASP A 270 2.98 25.83 5.10
N ARG A 271 3.13 25.85 3.77
CA ARG A 271 2.76 24.71 2.92
C ARG A 271 3.66 23.51 3.18
N LEU A 272 4.96 23.72 3.35
CA LEU A 272 5.89 22.65 3.71
C LEU A 272 5.55 22.05 5.08
N ASN A 273 5.34 22.90 6.09
CA ASN A 273 4.91 22.47 7.43
C ASN A 273 3.63 21.63 7.36
N HIS A 274 2.64 22.10 6.60
CA HIS A 274 1.38 21.38 6.40
C HIS A 274 1.62 20.04 5.72
N LEU A 275 2.31 19.99 4.58
CA LEU A 275 2.60 18.75 3.84
C LEU A 275 3.31 17.71 4.70
N LEU A 276 4.30 18.13 5.49
CA LEU A 276 4.97 17.23 6.41
C LEU A 276 3.99 16.70 7.47
N SER A 277 3.13 17.54 8.03
CA SER A 277 2.15 17.13 9.05
C SER A 277 1.11 16.11 8.52
N VAL A 278 0.65 16.27 7.27
CA VAL A 278 -0.40 15.43 6.66
C VAL A 278 0.17 14.28 5.82
N ALA A 279 1.44 13.92 6.01
CA ALA A 279 2.05 12.80 5.31
C ALA A 279 1.27 11.49 5.55
N PRO A 280 1.01 10.68 4.51
CA PRO A 280 0.39 9.37 4.65
C PRO A 280 1.12 8.50 5.67
N GLN A 281 0.37 7.64 6.38
CA GLN A 281 0.97 6.66 7.28
C GLN A 281 1.85 5.67 6.51
N GLN A 282 2.89 5.12 7.16
CA GLN A 282 3.84 4.18 6.54
C GLN A 282 4.43 4.72 5.23
N SER A 283 4.89 5.97 5.27
CA SER A 283 5.55 6.64 4.15
C SER A 283 6.96 7.08 4.51
N ILE A 284 7.83 7.08 3.51
CA ILE A 284 9.15 7.70 3.56
C ILE A 284 9.05 9.04 2.84
N ILE A 285 9.40 10.13 3.53
CA ILE A 285 9.48 11.45 2.90
C ILE A 285 10.84 11.58 2.24
N LEU A 286 10.85 11.79 0.93
CA LEU A 286 12.06 11.96 0.13
C LEU A 286 12.20 13.42 -0.30
N LEU A 287 13.23 14.08 0.23
CA LEU A 287 13.67 15.41 -0.17
C LEU A 287 14.83 15.26 -1.15
N GLU A 288 14.56 15.41 -2.45
CA GLU A 288 15.60 15.36 -3.47
C GLU A 288 16.32 16.70 -3.64
N ASP A 289 17.61 16.62 -4.01
CA ASP A 289 18.50 17.75 -4.29
C ASP A 289 18.35 18.91 -3.31
N VAL A 290 18.51 18.62 -2.02
CA VAL A 290 18.33 19.64 -0.97
C VAL A 290 19.25 20.85 -1.18
N ASP A 291 20.43 20.66 -1.78
CA ASP A 291 21.38 21.72 -2.16
C ASP A 291 20.83 22.72 -3.19
N ALA A 292 19.90 22.33 -4.06
CA ALA A 292 19.32 23.22 -5.07
C ALA A 292 18.47 24.34 -4.45
N ALA A 293 17.85 24.07 -3.29
CA ALA A 293 17.13 25.08 -2.52
C ALA A 293 18.05 26.21 -2.02
N PHE A 294 19.35 25.92 -1.86
CA PHE A 294 20.34 26.87 -1.34
C PHE A 294 20.95 27.75 -2.44
N VAL A 295 21.17 27.24 -3.65
CA VAL A 295 21.74 28.04 -4.78
C VAL A 295 20.76 29.14 -5.23
N SER A 296 19.49 28.76 -5.29
CA SER A 296 18.44 29.49 -4.58
C SER A 296 18.32 31.02 -4.70
N ARG A 297 18.14 31.71 -3.57
CA ARG A 297 19.07 32.27 -2.58
C ARG A 297 20.20 33.15 -3.13
N ASP A 298 21.33 32.61 -3.55
CA ASP A 298 22.45 33.46 -4.01
C ASP A 298 22.02 34.31 -5.23
N LEU A 299 21.28 33.69 -6.16
CA LEU A 299 20.71 34.38 -7.33
C LEU A 299 19.54 35.32 -7.00
N ALA A 300 18.84 35.08 -5.88
CA ALA A 300 17.70 35.90 -5.44
C ALA A 300 18.15 37.16 -4.68
N ALA A 301 19.30 37.10 -3.99
CA ALA A 301 19.91 38.26 -3.35
C ALA A 301 20.33 39.32 -4.38
N GLU A 302 20.74 38.90 -5.58
CA GLU A 302 21.13 39.80 -6.67
C GLU A 302 19.94 40.48 -7.37
N ASN A 303 18.74 39.89 -7.36
CA ASN A 303 17.56 40.40 -8.09
C ASN A 303 16.35 40.62 -7.17
N SER A 304 16.56 41.34 -6.08
CA SER A 304 15.57 41.58 -5.01
C SER A 304 14.22 42.16 -5.49
N ALA A 305 14.19 42.92 -6.59
CA ALA A 305 12.98 43.61 -7.07
C ALA A 305 11.95 42.70 -7.77
N VAL A 306 12.36 41.57 -8.34
CA VAL A 306 11.45 40.62 -9.03
C VAL A 306 10.83 39.62 -8.03
N TYR A 307 11.43 39.46 -6.86
CA TYR A 307 11.05 38.43 -5.87
C TYR A 307 10.33 38.99 -4.63
N GLN A 308 10.05 40.29 -4.56
CA GLN A 308 9.23 40.88 -3.50
C GLN A 308 7.77 40.42 -3.65
N GLY A 309 7.33 39.52 -2.75
CA GLY A 309 5.92 39.13 -2.59
C GLY A 309 5.57 37.67 -2.89
N MET A 310 6.50 36.86 -3.41
CA MET A 310 6.28 35.41 -3.55
C MET A 310 6.69 34.70 -2.26
N GLY A 311 5.72 34.09 -1.55
CA GLY A 311 5.94 33.27 -0.37
C GLY A 311 6.72 32.00 -0.70
N ARG A 312 8.04 32.14 -0.81
CA ARG A 312 8.97 31.08 -1.17
C ARG A 312 9.55 30.44 0.07
N LEU A 313 9.86 29.14 -0.01
CA LEU A 313 10.49 28.38 1.05
C LEU A 313 11.77 29.08 1.55
N THR A 314 11.81 29.37 2.84
CA THR A 314 12.98 29.90 3.54
C THR A 314 13.76 28.77 4.21
N PHE A 315 15.06 28.99 4.43
CA PHE A 315 15.89 28.03 5.14
C PHE A 315 15.39 27.79 6.58
N SER A 316 15.05 28.88 7.29
CA SER A 316 14.45 28.80 8.61
C SER A 316 13.12 28.02 8.59
N GLY A 317 12.32 28.21 7.54
CA GLY A 317 11.10 27.44 7.29
C GLY A 317 11.34 25.94 7.16
N LEU A 318 12.31 25.52 6.33
CA LEU A 318 12.69 24.12 6.20
C LEU A 318 13.18 23.52 7.54
N LEU A 319 14.02 24.26 8.27
CA LEU A 319 14.52 23.81 9.57
C LEU A 319 13.39 23.66 10.59
N ASN A 320 12.47 24.62 10.63
CA ASN A 320 11.28 24.57 11.48
C ASN A 320 10.33 23.45 11.05
N ALA A 321 10.27 23.11 9.77
CA ALA A 321 9.42 22.02 9.29
C ALA A 321 9.98 20.63 9.62
N LEU A 322 11.31 20.48 9.65
CA LEU A 322 11.97 19.24 10.07
C LEU A 322 11.97 19.04 11.58
N ASP A 323 12.08 20.12 12.35
CA ASP A 323 12.35 20.08 13.80
C ASP A 323 11.26 20.73 14.68
N GLY A 324 10.22 21.29 14.07
CA GLY A 324 9.22 22.06 14.77
C GLY A 324 8.41 21.25 15.78
N VAL A 325 7.96 21.92 16.83
CA VAL A 325 7.15 21.35 17.91
C VAL A 325 5.81 20.81 17.40
N ALA A 326 5.32 21.34 16.27
CA ALA A 326 4.07 20.93 15.61
C ALA A 326 4.24 19.75 14.62
N SER A 327 5.45 19.19 14.47
CA SER A 327 5.70 18.08 13.55
C SER A 327 5.09 16.77 14.03
N THR A 328 4.52 16.00 13.09
CA THR A 328 3.94 14.68 13.37
C THR A 328 4.99 13.62 13.71
N GLU A 329 4.60 12.69 14.57
CA GLU A 329 5.44 11.57 15.02
C GLU A 329 5.46 10.42 14.00
N ALA A 330 6.38 9.47 14.20
CA ALA A 330 6.57 8.27 13.37
C ALA A 330 6.96 8.56 11.92
N ARG A 331 7.92 9.47 11.72
CA ARG A 331 8.37 9.90 10.40
C ARG A 331 9.80 9.48 10.09
N ILE A 332 10.00 8.97 8.88
CA ILE A 332 11.31 8.72 8.28
C ILE A 332 11.52 9.73 7.15
N VAL A 333 12.58 10.53 7.23
CA VAL A 333 12.94 11.51 6.19
C VAL A 333 14.27 11.12 5.59
N PHE A 334 14.30 10.96 4.26
CA PHE A 334 15.53 10.84 3.49
C PHE A 334 15.80 12.12 2.72
N MET A 335 17.00 12.63 2.85
CA MET A 335 17.54 13.75 2.08
C MET A 335 18.63 13.24 1.16
N THR A 336 18.65 13.72 -0.08
CA THR A 336 19.76 13.47 -1.00
C THR A 336 20.40 14.78 -1.42
N THR A 337 21.74 14.80 -1.49
CA THR A 337 22.47 15.94 -2.03
C THR A 337 23.65 15.50 -2.90
N ASN A 338 24.01 16.31 -3.89
CA ASN A 338 25.22 16.09 -4.69
C ASN A 338 26.45 16.80 -4.10
N TYR A 339 26.24 17.86 -3.32
CA TYR A 339 27.31 18.71 -2.78
C TYR A 339 27.12 18.93 -1.27
N MET A 340 27.80 18.12 -0.47
CA MET A 340 27.71 18.23 1.00
C MET A 340 28.20 19.60 1.51
N ASP A 341 29.20 20.19 0.86
CA ASP A 341 29.81 21.46 1.27
C ASP A 341 28.86 22.66 1.13
N ARG A 342 27.77 22.51 0.38
CA ARG A 342 26.74 23.56 0.20
C ARG A 342 25.68 23.54 1.30
N LEU A 343 25.66 22.52 2.15
CA LEU A 343 24.66 22.40 3.20
C LEU A 343 25.09 23.14 4.45
N ASP A 344 24.17 23.93 5.00
CA ASP A 344 24.36 24.60 6.28
C ASP A 344 24.54 23.56 7.41
N PRO A 345 25.58 23.70 8.27
CA PRO A 345 25.80 22.83 9.42
C PRO A 345 24.59 22.68 10.35
N ALA A 346 23.68 23.66 10.39
CA ALA A 346 22.45 23.62 11.15
C ALA A 346 21.44 22.59 10.62
N LEU A 347 21.44 22.26 9.33
CA LEU A 347 20.56 21.22 8.77
C LEU A 347 20.99 19.82 9.21
N VAL A 348 22.30 19.59 9.29
CA VAL A 348 22.90 18.27 9.52
C VAL A 348 23.12 17.92 11.01
N ARG A 349 22.48 18.65 11.92
CA ARG A 349 22.56 18.40 13.36
C ARG A 349 21.74 17.16 13.75
N PRO A 350 22.19 16.40 14.76
CA PRO A 350 21.40 15.30 15.33
C PRO A 350 19.98 15.74 15.70
N GLY A 351 18.99 14.88 15.45
CA GLY A 351 17.56 15.20 15.50
C GLY A 351 16.98 15.58 14.14
N ARG A 352 17.74 16.27 13.28
CA ARG A 352 17.34 16.58 11.89
C ARG A 352 17.93 15.59 10.89
N VAL A 353 19.22 15.32 11.03
CA VAL A 353 19.96 14.27 10.32
C VAL A 353 20.70 13.45 11.35
N ASP A 354 20.25 12.22 11.55
CA ASP A 354 20.84 11.31 12.54
C ASP A 354 21.91 10.41 11.92
N LEU A 355 21.73 10.04 10.64
CA LEU A 355 22.69 9.22 9.91
C LEU A 355 23.08 9.88 8.57
N LYS A 356 24.38 10.09 8.40
CA LYS A 356 25.00 10.62 7.18
C LYS A 356 25.76 9.48 6.50
N GLN A 357 25.43 9.20 5.24
CA GLN A 357 26.07 8.15 4.47
C GLN A 357 26.56 8.67 3.13
N TYR A 358 27.87 8.50 2.89
CA TYR A 358 28.48 8.78 1.60
C TYR A 358 28.15 7.66 0.61
N VAL A 359 27.77 8.04 -0.61
CA VAL A 359 27.49 7.15 -1.74
C VAL A 359 28.30 7.67 -2.94
N GLY A 360 29.49 7.11 -3.10
CA GLY A 360 30.50 7.55 -4.08
C GLY A 360 30.53 6.75 -5.37
N HIS A 361 31.64 6.95 -6.11
CA HIS A 361 31.99 6.18 -7.30
C HIS A 361 32.18 4.69 -6.98
N CYS A 362 32.14 3.86 -8.02
CA CYS A 362 32.17 2.41 -7.88
C CYS A 362 33.53 1.92 -7.37
N SER A 363 33.51 1.18 -6.26
CA SER A 363 34.62 0.35 -5.82
C SER A 363 34.81 -0.88 -6.71
N ARG A 364 35.98 -1.53 -6.61
CA ARG A 364 36.24 -2.84 -7.25
C ARG A 364 35.14 -3.85 -6.95
N TRP A 365 34.69 -3.91 -5.69
CA TRP A 365 33.63 -4.81 -5.26
C TRP A 365 32.29 -4.49 -5.95
N GLN A 366 31.93 -3.21 -6.06
CA GLN A 366 30.70 -2.80 -6.75
C GLN A 366 30.74 -3.17 -8.24
N LEU A 367 31.86 -2.93 -8.92
CA LEU A 367 32.03 -3.26 -10.33
C LEU A 367 31.88 -4.77 -10.59
N ALA A 368 32.55 -5.60 -9.77
CA ALA A 368 32.44 -7.05 -9.87
C ALA A 368 31.00 -7.53 -9.58
N CYS A 369 30.35 -6.99 -8.55
CA CYS A 369 28.98 -7.35 -8.21
C CYS A 369 27.98 -6.89 -9.29
N MET A 370 28.17 -5.71 -9.88
CA MET A 370 27.34 -5.25 -11.01
C MET A 370 27.53 -6.17 -12.22
N PHE A 371 28.75 -6.54 -12.58
CA PHE A 371 29.03 -7.44 -13.69
C PHE A 371 28.30 -8.79 -13.54
N GLN A 372 28.37 -9.40 -12.35
CA GLN A 372 27.68 -10.67 -12.07
C GLN A 372 26.15 -10.56 -12.13
N ARG A 373 25.59 -9.39 -11.78
CA ARG A 373 24.13 -9.17 -11.87
C ARG A 373 23.66 -9.04 -13.32
N PHE A 374 24.47 -8.45 -14.20
CA PHE A 374 24.15 -8.32 -15.62
C PHE A 374 24.47 -9.60 -16.41
N TYR A 375 25.52 -10.32 -16.03
CA TYR A 375 25.97 -11.55 -16.68
C TYR A 375 26.10 -12.71 -15.66
N PRO A 376 24.97 -13.28 -15.19
CA PRO A 376 24.98 -14.28 -14.11
C PRO A 376 25.67 -15.60 -14.47
N GLU A 377 25.78 -15.91 -15.75
CA GLU A 377 26.41 -17.15 -16.25
C GLU A 377 27.94 -17.08 -16.28
N GLN A 378 28.53 -15.90 -16.07
CA GLN A 378 29.97 -15.71 -16.17
C GLN A 378 30.71 -16.07 -14.88
N PRO A 379 31.94 -16.64 -14.97
CA PRO A 379 32.76 -16.92 -13.81
C PRO A 379 33.10 -15.66 -13.00
N LEU A 380 33.26 -15.81 -11.68
CA LEU A 380 33.67 -14.71 -10.78
C LEU A 380 34.98 -14.04 -11.25
N ALA A 381 35.91 -14.83 -11.81
CA ALA A 381 37.17 -14.34 -12.35
C ALA A 381 36.98 -13.32 -13.51
N SER A 382 35.93 -13.45 -14.31
CA SER A 382 35.61 -12.48 -15.37
C SER A 382 35.15 -11.15 -14.79
N ALA A 383 34.39 -11.19 -13.69
CA ALA A 383 33.93 -10.00 -12.99
C ALA A 383 35.10 -9.24 -12.33
N ASP A 384 36.06 -9.98 -11.76
CA ASP A 384 37.29 -9.38 -11.21
C ASP A 384 38.16 -8.73 -12.30
N ARG A 385 38.32 -9.40 -13.46
CA ARG A 385 39.04 -8.82 -14.61
C ARG A 385 38.38 -7.53 -15.09
N PHE A 386 37.06 -7.53 -15.24
CA PHE A 386 36.32 -6.32 -15.62
C PHE A 386 36.55 -5.18 -14.61
N ALA A 387 36.47 -5.48 -13.32
CA ALA A 387 36.65 -4.48 -12.26
C ALA A 387 38.07 -3.88 -12.27
N GLU A 388 39.10 -4.70 -12.45
CA GLU A 388 40.50 -4.25 -12.55
C GLU A 388 40.72 -3.37 -13.79
N GLN A 389 40.20 -3.79 -14.95
CA GLN A 389 40.35 -3.02 -16.18
C GLN A 389 39.56 -1.70 -16.15
N ALA A 390 38.37 -1.68 -15.56
CA ALA A 390 37.58 -0.46 -15.41
C ALA A 390 38.28 0.57 -14.51
N LEU A 391 38.82 0.14 -13.37
CA LEU A 391 39.58 1.03 -12.48
C LEU A 391 40.90 1.50 -13.09
N ALA A 392 41.52 0.69 -13.95
CA ALA A 392 42.71 1.11 -14.71
C ALA A 392 42.40 2.24 -15.70
N VAL A 393 41.16 2.36 -16.19
CA VAL A 393 40.74 3.44 -17.09
C VAL A 393 40.38 4.71 -16.32
N SER A 394 39.63 4.60 -15.22
CA SER A 394 39.29 5.74 -14.38
C SER A 394 38.91 5.33 -12.96
N ASN A 395 39.34 6.14 -11.99
CA ASN A 395 38.94 5.99 -10.59
C ASN A 395 37.59 6.66 -10.27
N GLN A 396 36.99 7.38 -11.21
CA GLN A 396 35.75 8.15 -11.01
C GLN A 396 34.61 7.62 -11.89
N ILE A 397 34.28 6.34 -11.73
CA ILE A 397 33.22 5.69 -12.50
C ILE A 397 31.93 5.63 -11.66
N SER A 398 30.84 6.22 -12.15
CA SER A 398 29.54 6.14 -11.50
C SER A 398 28.79 4.85 -11.85
N ALA A 399 27.91 4.40 -10.96
CA ALA A 399 27.08 3.21 -11.22
C ALA A 399 26.15 3.40 -12.44
N ALA A 400 25.70 4.64 -12.70
CA ALA A 400 24.92 4.98 -13.89
C ALA A 400 25.69 4.76 -15.20
N GLN A 401 26.97 5.16 -15.25
CA GLN A 401 27.84 4.93 -16.41
C GLN A 401 28.05 3.43 -16.67
N VAL A 402 28.32 2.65 -15.62
CA VAL A 402 28.47 1.19 -15.72
C VAL A 402 27.18 0.53 -16.23
N GLN A 403 26.03 0.97 -15.71
CA GLN A 403 24.73 0.49 -16.18
C GLN A 403 24.51 0.83 -17.67
N GLY A 404 24.85 2.06 -18.10
CA GLY A 404 24.77 2.47 -19.49
C GLY A 404 25.67 1.64 -20.41
N HIS A 405 26.90 1.37 -19.99
CA HIS A 405 27.84 0.51 -20.70
C HIS A 405 27.29 -0.91 -20.89
N PHE A 406 26.77 -1.54 -19.84
CA PHE A 406 26.16 -2.87 -19.95
C PHE A 406 24.89 -2.88 -20.81
N MET A 407 24.18 -1.77 -20.93
CA MET A 407 23.03 -1.67 -21.84
C MET A 407 23.44 -1.70 -23.32
N LEU A 408 24.68 -1.34 -23.68
CA LEU A 408 25.21 -1.47 -25.04
C LEU A 408 25.55 -2.93 -25.37
N TYR A 409 25.92 -3.72 -24.37
CA TYR A 409 26.42 -5.10 -24.53
C TYR A 409 25.53 -6.15 -23.82
N LYS A 410 24.20 -6.02 -23.91
CA LYS A 410 23.22 -6.77 -23.09
C LYS A 410 23.45 -8.27 -22.95
N THR A 411 23.92 -8.93 -24.00
CA THR A 411 24.16 -10.38 -24.04
C THR A 411 25.63 -10.73 -24.35
N ASP A 412 26.51 -9.73 -24.42
CA ASP A 412 27.90 -9.89 -24.81
C ASP A 412 28.87 -9.45 -23.70
N PRO A 413 29.18 -10.34 -22.74
CA PRO A 413 30.10 -10.02 -21.65
C PRO A 413 31.53 -9.77 -22.14
N ARG A 414 31.94 -10.37 -23.27
CA ARG A 414 33.29 -10.18 -23.82
C ARG A 414 33.43 -8.80 -24.44
N GLY A 415 32.45 -8.39 -25.25
CA GLY A 415 32.38 -7.03 -25.79
C GLY A 415 32.36 -5.96 -24.70
N ALA A 416 31.69 -6.24 -23.57
CA ALA A 416 31.71 -5.34 -22.41
C ALA A 416 33.10 -5.21 -21.75
N THR A 417 33.91 -6.28 -21.73
CA THR A 417 35.28 -6.23 -21.19
C THR A 417 36.31 -5.66 -22.18
N GLU A 418 36.13 -5.90 -23.49
CA GLU A 418 37.05 -5.41 -24.51
C GLU A 418 36.88 -3.91 -24.74
N ASN A 419 35.64 -3.40 -24.64
CA ASN A 419 35.31 -2.00 -24.90
C ASN A 419 35.15 -1.14 -23.64
N ILE A 420 35.91 -1.40 -22.57
CA ILE A 420 35.76 -0.69 -21.28
C ILE A 420 35.90 0.84 -21.39
N ARG A 421 36.64 1.34 -22.39
CA ARG A 421 36.78 2.79 -22.61
C ARG A 421 35.44 3.49 -22.92
N SER A 422 34.43 2.77 -23.41
CA SER A 422 33.10 3.37 -23.64
C SER A 422 32.33 3.66 -22.36
N ILE A 423 32.79 3.24 -21.17
CA ILE A 423 32.17 3.60 -19.88
C ILE A 423 32.24 5.12 -19.62
N LEU A 424 33.22 5.80 -20.20
CA LEU A 424 33.42 7.24 -20.03
C LEU A 424 32.69 8.10 -21.08
N LEU A 425 32.09 7.47 -22.09
CA LEU A 425 31.22 8.13 -23.07
C LEU A 425 29.80 8.25 -22.50
#